data_AF-A0A3C1H0R5-F1
#
_entry.id   AF-A0A3C1H0R5-F1
#
_cell.length_a   1.000
_cell.length_b   1.000
_cell.length_c   1.000
_cell.angle_alpha   90.00
_cell.angle_beta   90.00
_cell.angle_gamma   90.00
#
_symmetry.space_group_name_H-M   'P 1'
#
loop_
_entity.id
_entity.type
_entity.pdbx_description
1 polymer ?
#
loop_
_entity_poly.entity_id
_entity_poly.type
_entity_poly.pdbx_seq_one_letter_code
_entity_poly.pdbx_strand_id
1 'polypeptide(L)' 'MIELKTYRGHIRNWEALCDELSLDKTLSREEREREILIRGYEKWGNALPDHLYGMFAFALWDS' A
#
# COMPACT_ATOMS: atom_id res chain seq x y z
N MET A 1 -7.88 -7.54 -11.85
CA MET A 1 -8.38 -6.99 -10.55
C MET A 1 -7.29 -7.28 -9.54
N ILE A 2 -6.79 -6.26 -8.85
CA ILE A 2 -5.66 -6.43 -7.93
C ILE A 2 -6.18 -6.89 -6.57
N GLU A 3 -5.64 -7.97 -6.05
CA GLU A 3 -6.02 -8.55 -4.76
C GLU A 3 -4.81 -8.67 -3.83
N LEU A 4 -4.92 -8.16 -2.60
CA LEU A 4 -3.91 -8.34 -1.56
C LEU A 4 -4.10 -9.69 -0.86
N LYS A 5 -3.24 -10.65 -1.17
CA LYS A 5 -3.29 -12.02 -0.61
C LYS A 5 -2.74 -12.10 0.80
N THR A 6 -1.65 -11.38 1.07
CA THR A 6 -1.06 -11.33 2.41
C THR A 6 -0.31 -10.03 2.60
N TYR A 7 -0.27 -9.56 3.84
CA TYR A 7 0.53 -8.43 4.24
C TYR A 7 0.95 -8.59 5.70
N ARG A 8 2.23 -8.38 5.97
CA ARG A 8 2.81 -8.32 7.32
C ARG A 8 3.84 -7.20 7.35
N GLY A 9 3.91 -6.51 8.49
CA GLY A 9 4.86 -5.43 8.69
C GLY A 9 4.17 -4.10 8.88
N HIS A 10 4.89 -3.01 8.59
CA HIS A 10 4.50 -1.62 8.84
C HIS A 10 5.06 -0.70 7.74
N ILE A 11 4.19 0.11 7.14
CA ILE A 11 4.57 1.19 6.23
C ILE A 11 4.66 2.48 7.05
N ARG A 12 5.85 3.06 7.17
CA ARG A 12 6.12 4.21 8.03
C ARG A 12 5.81 5.54 7.35
N ASN A 13 5.99 5.63 6.04
CA ASN A 13 5.63 6.82 5.25
C ASN A 13 4.16 6.83 4.79
N TRP A 14 3.27 6.12 5.50
CA TRP A 14 1.87 5.98 5.13
C TRP A 14 1.16 7.34 4.96
N GLU A 15 1.53 8.35 5.75
CA GLU A 15 0.87 9.64 5.71
C GLU A 15 1.11 10.37 4.38
N ALA A 16 2.36 10.38 3.91
CA ALA A 16 2.74 10.94 2.62
C ALA A 16 2.12 10.14 1.45
N LEU A 17 2.08 8.81 1.58
CA LEU A 17 1.44 7.94 0.58
C LEU A 17 -0.07 8.17 0.52
N CYS A 18 -0.73 8.44 1.66
CA CYS A 18 -2.14 8.81 1.67
C CYS A 18 -2.39 10.11 0.94
N ASP A 19 -1.54 11.12 1.11
CA ASP A 19 -1.66 12.38 0.36
C ASP A 19 -1.45 12.15 -1.14
N GLU A 20 -0.44 11.36 -1.51
CA GLU A 20 -0.09 11.12 -2.91
C GLU A 20 -1.10 10.22 -3.66
N LEU A 21 -1.75 9.30 -2.95
CA LEU A 21 -2.75 8.36 -3.48
C LEU A 21 -4.19 8.83 -3.23
N SER A 22 -4.37 10.02 -2.65
CA SER A 22 -5.67 10.59 -2.25
C SER A 22 -6.51 9.61 -1.41
N LEU A 23 -5.89 9.05 -0.36
CA LEU A 23 -6.51 8.12 0.58
C LEU A 23 -6.96 8.83 1.85
N ASP A 24 -8.02 8.31 2.45
CA ASP A 24 -8.51 8.80 3.74
C ASP A 24 -7.55 8.41 4.87
N LYS A 25 -7.00 9.44 5.55
CA LYS A 25 -6.07 9.27 6.68
C LYS A 25 -6.75 8.77 7.95
N THR A 26 -8.09 8.87 8.03
CA THR A 26 -8.89 8.43 9.18
C THR A 26 -9.11 6.92 9.23
N LEU A 27 -8.80 6.20 8.14
CA LEU A 27 -8.85 4.75 8.07
C LEU A 27 -8.01 4.09 9.16
N SER A 28 -8.46 2.91 9.58
CA SER A 28 -7.65 2.08 10.47
C SER A 28 -6.33 1.75 9.79
N ARG A 29 -5.30 1.48 10.59
CA ARG A 29 -3.98 1.14 10.06
C ARG A 29 -4.02 -0.01 9.05
N GLU A 30 -4.79 -1.05 9.32
CA GLU A 30 -4.89 -2.24 8.46
C GLU A 30 -5.53 -1.90 7.10
N GLU A 31 -6.66 -1.19 7.12
CA GLU A 31 -7.36 -0.76 5.90
C GLU A 31 -6.50 0.20 5.08
N ARG A 32 -5.89 1.18 5.75
CA ARG A 32 -5.03 2.16 5.09
C ARG A 32 -3.83 1.51 4.42
N GLU A 33 -3.12 0.63 5.12
CA GLU A 33 -1.95 -0.06 4.56
C GLU A 33 -2.38 -0.99 3.40
N ARG A 34 -3.57 -1.62 3.47
CA ARG A 34 -4.15 -2.36 2.35
C ARG A 34 -4.42 -1.46 1.13
N GLU A 35 -5.09 -0.34 1.33
CA GLU A 35 -5.40 0.61 0.25
C GLU A 35 -4.13 1.21 -0.37
N ILE A 36 -3.11 1.52 0.43
CA ILE A 36 -1.80 1.97 -0.07
C ILE A 36 -1.18 0.94 -1.02
N LEU A 37 -1.23 -0.35 -0.67
CA LEU A 37 -0.65 -1.40 -1.51
C LEU A 37 -1.44 -1.59 -2.81
N ILE A 38 -2.77 -1.58 -2.75
CA ILE A 38 -3.62 -1.74 -3.93
C ILE A 38 -3.47 -0.54 -4.87
N ARG A 39 -3.73 0.68 -4.37
CA ARG A 39 -3.67 1.92 -5.15
C ARG A 39 -2.26 2.27 -5.59
N GLY A 40 -1.28 1.95 -4.76
CA GLY A 40 0.13 2.13 -5.09
C GLY A 40 0.55 1.20 -6.23
N TYR A 41 0.09 -0.06 -6.25
CA TYR A 41 0.34 -0.96 -7.37
C TYR A 41 -0.41 -0.53 -8.63
N GLU A 42 -1.64 -0.04 -8.53
CA GLU A 42 -2.36 0.55 -9.67
C GLU A 42 -1.61 1.74 -10.29
N LYS A 43 -0.97 2.57 -9.46
CA LYS A 43 -0.26 3.78 -9.90
C LYS A 43 1.15 3.51 -10.42
N TRP A 44 1.92 2.69 -9.70
CA TRP A 44 3.37 2.51 -9.94
C TRP A 44 3.74 1.10 -10.41
N GLY A 45 2.82 0.14 -10.36
CA GLY A 45 3.07 -1.26 -10.71
C GLY A 45 4.23 -1.85 -9.91
N ASN A 46 5.18 -2.46 -10.62
CA ASN A 46 6.36 -3.10 -10.03
C ASN A 46 7.32 -2.13 -9.33
N ALA A 47 7.19 -0.82 -9.56
CA ALA A 47 7.99 0.20 -8.86
C ALA A 47 7.42 0.54 -7.47
N LEU A 48 6.25 0.02 -7.08
CA LEU A 48 5.64 0.25 -5.76
C LEU A 48 6.64 0.14 -4.58
N PRO A 49 7.49 -0.91 -4.49
CA PRO A 49 8.40 -1.05 -3.35
C PRO A 49 9.38 0.13 -3.18
N ASP A 50 9.74 0.83 -4.26
CA ASP A 50 10.65 1.98 -4.21
C ASP A 50 10.02 3.20 -3.52
N HIS A 51 8.69 3.24 -3.45
CA HIS A 51 7.92 4.29 -2.77
C HIS A 51 7.60 3.95 -1.31
N LEU A 52 7.78 2.69 -0.88
CA LEU A 52 7.43 2.26 0.47
C LEU A 52 8.63 2.36 1.41
N TYR A 53 8.45 2.99 2.57
CA TYR A 53 9.47 3.05 3.61
C TYR A 53 9.00 2.31 4.85
N GLY A 54 9.74 1.28 5.28
CA GLY A 54 9.38 0.50 6.45
C GLY A 54 9.97 -0.90 6.48
N MET A 55 9.31 -1.80 7.21
CA MET A 55 9.59 -3.23 7.19
C MET A 55 8.30 -3.94 6.84
N PHE A 56 8.24 -4.57 5.67
CA PHE A 56 7.03 -5.20 5.17
C PHE A 56 7.34 -6.41 4.31
N ALA A 57 6.34 -7.29 4.22
CA ALA A 57 6.24 -8.36 3.26
C ALA A 57 4.78 -8.44 2.81
N PHE A 58 4.55 -8.49 1.49
CA PHE A 58 3.21 -8.60 0.95
C PHE A 58 3.19 -9.46 -0.32
N ALA A 59 2.01 -9.95 -0.68
CA ALA A 59 1.77 -10.57 -1.97
C ALA A 59 0.51 -9.95 -2.59
N LEU A 60 0.67 -9.40 -3.79
CA LEU A 60 -0.42 -8.93 -4.63
C LEU A 60 -0.63 -9.93 -5.78
N TRP A 61 -1.88 -10.13 -6.16
CA TRP A 61 -2.25 -10.91 -7.34
C TRP A 61 -3.03 -10.03 -8.29
N ASP A 62 -2.57 -9.92 -9.54
CA ASP A 62 -3.25 -9.19 -10.60
C ASP A 62 -3.74 -10.20 -11.66
N SER A 63 -5.07 -10.42 -11.70
CA SER A 63 -5.75 -11.33 -12.63
C SER A 63 -6.40 -10.60 -13.79
#